data_AF-A0AAD7M885-F1
#
_entry.id   AF-A0AAD7M885-F1
#
_cell.length_a   1.000
_cell.length_b   1.000
_cell.length_c   1.000
_cell.angle_alpha   90.00
_cell.angle_beta   90.00
_cell.angle_gamma   90.00
#
_symmetry.space_group_name_H-M   'P 1'
#
loop_
_entity.id
_entity.type
_entity.pdbx_description
1 polymer ?
#
loop_
_entity_poly.entity_id
_entity_poly.type
_entity_poly.pdbx_seq_one_letter_code
_entity_poly.pdbx_strand_id
1 'polypeptide(L)'
;MSVMSSVTHMNDSEILKNLSRFTPTILDCVKGHLDDLKYAEDTVCVLTHSAAVVFNDTPDPELARLVSLPRIIRFFLSVVRLPTATSLSFGHFCTFCSAATIYHPAVFQSIPDSLDFLVASTRAQDVCTRNAALRSLIGLYPLAGTHPQNITDEPPAVRQALDQFGSHKSYEMRHREQEKKLMQLIDTFAGNPRRSLSDLGLAFVKLILDNELLVRFHFTFPPSERDIRLTSYLGGTQFVDVLRLCGEAVRNSGSGSQADVMGNILQLQFLLACGEMDEAGIVARSCIKRHPSVAFFYYVLASSGDKNIPAVLHGEKGLQCSGLTDFLREELLYNIVLSSDFIVAEMLEGRSSQIHLQEAVALMKKAWSNAISFVNEAPPEHPHMTYMMAFTIHFAFLMRGCTLSDDCRELQTAKNKLFLAYDIARSRPDGLFPVNHCRLETHRLSLPSKDYSSSSIDPNVDLAAWLEKLDPDDPSSNFFELRGINPDTNRYGAAEMHHCSACNTPSAALRRCSGCQKTRYCNSDCQSRYWKVHRNACKPGP
;
A
#
# COMPACT_ATOMS: atom_id res chain seq x y z
N MET A 1 35.97 -3.67 -3.94
CA MET A 1 34.53 -3.91 -3.64
C MET A 1 33.90 -2.82 -2.81
N SER A 2 34.44 -2.44 -1.64
CA SER A 2 33.81 -1.45 -0.76
C SER A 2 33.50 -0.10 -1.42
N VAL A 3 34.38 0.42 -2.28
CA VAL A 3 34.10 1.66 -3.04
C VAL A 3 32.90 1.49 -3.99
N MET A 4 32.79 0.34 -4.67
CA MET A 4 31.66 0.06 -5.56
C MET A 4 30.36 -0.07 -4.77
N SER A 5 30.41 -0.72 -3.60
CA SER A 5 29.28 -0.82 -2.66
C SER A 5 28.78 0.58 -2.29
N SER A 6 29.68 1.46 -1.82
CA SER A 6 29.33 2.86 -1.52
C SER A 6 28.72 3.61 -2.71
N VAL A 7 29.23 3.41 -3.92
CA VAL A 7 28.71 4.03 -5.14
C VAL A 7 27.30 3.52 -5.47
N THR A 8 27.02 2.24 -5.24
CA THR A 8 25.69 1.67 -5.56
C THR A 8 24.55 2.27 -4.73
N HIS A 9 24.82 2.72 -3.51
CA HIS A 9 23.84 3.42 -2.68
C HIS A 9 23.45 4.83 -3.18
N MET A 10 24.17 5.38 -4.17
CA MET A 10 23.78 6.63 -4.83
C MET A 10 22.53 6.46 -5.72
N ASN A 11 22.19 5.22 -6.07
CA ASN A 11 21.00 4.86 -6.87
C ASN A 11 20.91 5.57 -8.24
N ASP A 12 22.05 5.86 -8.85
CA ASP A 12 22.11 6.40 -10.22
C ASP A 12 21.92 5.25 -11.22
N SER A 13 20.84 5.30 -12.00
CA SER A 13 20.45 4.23 -12.92
C SER A 13 21.53 3.94 -13.98
N GLU A 14 22.22 4.96 -14.47
CA GLU A 14 23.25 4.79 -15.51
C GLU A 14 24.50 4.14 -14.92
N ILE A 15 24.93 4.57 -13.73
CA ILE A 15 26.04 3.95 -13.00
C ILE A 15 25.72 2.49 -12.67
N LEU A 16 24.53 2.20 -12.16
CA LEU A 16 24.13 0.83 -11.81
C LEU A 16 24.05 -0.08 -13.05
N LYS A 17 23.53 0.42 -14.18
CA LYS A 17 23.54 -0.32 -15.45
C LYS A 17 24.96 -0.59 -15.93
N ASN A 18 25.85 0.38 -15.86
CA ASN A 18 27.25 0.20 -16.22
C ASN A 18 27.94 -0.83 -15.31
N LEU A 19 27.67 -0.80 -14.00
CA LEU A 19 28.20 -1.77 -13.05
C LEU A 19 27.68 -3.20 -13.31
N SER A 20 26.41 -3.35 -13.69
CA SER A 20 25.81 -4.66 -13.97
C SER A 20 26.51 -5.41 -15.13
N ARG A 21 27.14 -4.69 -16.07
CA ARG A 21 27.94 -5.31 -17.14
C ARG A 21 29.14 -6.10 -16.61
N PHE A 22 29.62 -5.78 -15.41
CA PHE A 22 30.73 -6.47 -14.76
C PHE A 22 30.29 -7.64 -13.87
N THR A 23 28.98 -7.95 -13.80
CA THR A 23 28.46 -9.04 -12.96
C THR A 23 29.19 -10.38 -13.18
N PRO A 24 29.47 -10.86 -14.41
CA PRO A 24 30.21 -12.11 -14.59
C PRO A 24 31.58 -12.08 -13.92
N THR A 25 32.34 -11.00 -14.13
CA THR A 25 33.67 -10.80 -13.55
C THR A 25 33.60 -10.76 -12.03
N ILE A 26 32.64 -10.02 -11.46
CA ILE A 26 32.43 -9.91 -10.01
C ILE A 26 32.14 -11.30 -9.41
N LEU A 27 31.25 -12.07 -10.04
CA LEU A 27 30.88 -13.42 -9.59
C LEU A 27 32.02 -14.44 -9.73
N ASP A 28 32.94 -14.25 -10.68
CA ASP A 28 34.09 -15.13 -10.83
C ASP A 28 35.22 -14.75 -9.85
N CYS A 29 35.41 -13.46 -9.55
CA CYS A 29 36.35 -13.01 -8.52
C CYS A 29 35.95 -13.49 -7.12
N VAL A 30 34.67 -13.42 -6.75
CA VAL A 30 34.22 -13.72 -5.37
C VAL A 30 34.35 -15.20 -5.00
N LYS A 31 34.37 -16.13 -5.97
CA LYS A 31 34.49 -17.58 -5.71
C LYS A 31 35.74 -17.95 -4.89
N GLY A 32 36.83 -17.20 -5.06
CA GLY A 32 38.08 -17.42 -4.32
C GLY A 32 38.18 -16.66 -2.99
N HIS A 33 37.15 -15.91 -2.61
CA HIS A 33 37.16 -14.98 -1.48
C HIS A 33 35.89 -15.04 -0.62
N LEU A 34 35.17 -16.19 -0.63
CA LEU A 34 33.98 -16.37 0.21
C LEU A 34 34.30 -16.42 1.72
N ASP A 35 35.55 -16.70 2.06
CA ASP A 35 36.09 -16.66 3.42
C ASP A 35 36.31 -15.23 3.93
N ASP A 36 36.50 -14.26 3.03
CA ASP A 36 36.49 -12.83 3.36
C ASP A 36 35.04 -12.32 3.43
N LEU A 37 34.49 -12.34 4.65
CA LEU A 37 33.13 -11.92 4.94
C LEU A 37 32.81 -10.51 4.40
N LYS A 38 33.73 -9.56 4.58
CA LYS A 38 33.50 -8.16 4.16
C LYS A 38 33.45 -8.07 2.64
N TYR A 39 34.31 -8.80 1.96
CA TYR A 39 34.33 -8.86 0.51
C TYR A 39 33.05 -9.52 -0.05
N ALA A 40 32.60 -10.62 0.56
CA ALA A 40 31.36 -11.30 0.19
C ALA A 40 30.14 -10.37 0.37
N GLU A 41 30.02 -9.69 1.52
CA GLU A 41 28.97 -8.72 1.81
C GLU A 41 28.94 -7.56 0.81
N ASP A 42 30.08 -6.92 0.55
CA ASP A 42 30.16 -5.83 -0.42
C ASP A 42 29.77 -6.32 -1.82
N THR A 43 30.09 -7.56 -2.15
CA THR A 43 29.67 -8.19 -3.41
C THR A 43 28.16 -8.38 -3.47
N VAL A 44 27.54 -8.86 -2.38
CA VAL A 44 26.08 -8.98 -2.28
C VAL A 44 25.41 -7.62 -2.43
N CYS A 45 25.90 -6.59 -1.75
CA CYS A 45 25.38 -5.22 -1.87
C CYS A 45 25.47 -4.70 -3.31
N VAL A 46 26.65 -4.75 -3.93
CA VAL A 46 26.87 -4.28 -5.31
C VAL A 46 25.93 -4.99 -6.28
N LEU A 47 25.83 -6.32 -6.19
CA LEU A 47 24.97 -7.11 -7.07
C LEU A 47 23.48 -6.85 -6.83
N THR A 48 23.06 -6.65 -5.58
CA THR A 48 21.67 -6.35 -5.24
C THR A 48 21.19 -5.09 -5.96
N HIS A 49 21.94 -4.00 -5.86
CA HIS A 49 21.56 -2.73 -6.49
C HIS A 49 21.77 -2.71 -8.01
N SER A 50 22.91 -3.22 -8.48
CA SER A 50 23.23 -3.17 -9.92
C SER A 50 22.42 -4.17 -10.75
N ALA A 51 22.04 -5.33 -10.20
CA ALA A 51 21.19 -6.27 -10.92
C ALA A 51 19.71 -5.88 -10.87
N ALA A 52 19.24 -5.21 -9.81
CA ALA A 52 17.86 -4.74 -9.72
C ALA A 52 17.49 -3.82 -10.89
N VAL A 53 18.37 -2.90 -11.31
CA VAL A 53 18.10 -2.02 -12.46
C VAL A 53 18.02 -2.74 -13.81
N VAL A 54 18.51 -3.98 -13.88
CA VAL A 54 18.45 -4.81 -15.09
C VAL A 54 17.17 -5.63 -15.12
N PHE A 55 16.73 -6.14 -13.97
CA PHE A 55 15.61 -7.06 -13.89
C PHE A 55 14.27 -6.40 -13.56
N ASN A 56 14.25 -5.11 -13.20
CA ASN A 56 13.02 -4.37 -12.93
C ASN A 56 12.36 -3.86 -14.23
N ASP A 57 11.04 -3.99 -14.30
CA ASP A 57 10.15 -3.44 -15.34
C ASP A 57 10.30 -4.06 -16.74
N THR A 58 11.23 -3.55 -17.53
CA THR A 58 11.51 -4.00 -18.91
C THR A 58 13.00 -4.26 -19.07
N PRO A 59 13.45 -5.52 -18.88
CA PRO A 59 14.86 -5.86 -18.94
C PRO A 59 15.42 -5.71 -20.35
N ASP A 60 16.60 -5.10 -20.48
CA ASP A 60 17.42 -5.21 -21.68
C ASP A 60 17.82 -6.70 -21.86
N PRO A 61 17.39 -7.38 -22.94
CA PRO A 61 17.62 -8.81 -23.10
C PRO A 61 19.10 -9.20 -23.14
N GLU A 62 19.95 -8.35 -23.72
CA GLU A 62 21.39 -8.60 -23.80
C GLU A 62 22.02 -8.49 -22.41
N LEU A 63 21.66 -7.44 -21.68
CA LEU A 63 22.15 -7.20 -20.33
C LEU A 63 21.64 -8.25 -19.35
N ALA A 64 20.37 -8.66 -19.44
CA ALA A 64 19.78 -9.72 -18.62
C ALA A 64 20.48 -11.06 -18.83
N ARG A 65 20.82 -11.40 -20.08
CA ARG A 65 21.58 -12.62 -20.40
C ARG A 65 23.00 -12.57 -19.82
N LEU A 66 23.66 -11.41 -19.89
CA LEU A 66 24.99 -11.20 -19.36
C LEU A 66 25.02 -11.31 -17.82
N VAL A 67 24.10 -10.63 -17.14
CA VAL A 67 23.99 -10.59 -15.68
C VAL A 67 23.59 -11.95 -15.11
N SER A 68 22.78 -12.72 -15.84
CA SER A 68 22.40 -14.09 -15.52
C SER A 68 21.84 -14.26 -14.09
N LEU A 69 20.55 -13.94 -13.93
CA LEU A 69 19.80 -14.08 -12.66
C LEU A 69 20.04 -15.42 -11.92
N PRO A 70 20.05 -16.60 -12.58
CA PRO A 70 20.32 -17.88 -11.89
C PRO A 70 21.69 -17.97 -11.22
N ARG A 71 22.70 -17.27 -11.74
CA ARG A 71 24.06 -17.26 -11.14
C ARG A 71 24.08 -16.37 -9.90
N ILE A 72 23.41 -15.22 -9.94
CA ILE A 72 23.28 -14.31 -8.80
C ILE A 72 22.55 -15.00 -7.65
N ILE A 73 21.40 -15.63 -7.91
CA ILE A 73 20.62 -16.30 -6.87
C ILE A 73 21.45 -17.38 -6.18
N ARG A 74 22.16 -18.23 -6.95
CA ARG A 74 23.04 -19.27 -6.37
C ARG A 74 24.20 -18.69 -5.58
N PHE A 75 24.79 -17.58 -6.04
CA PHE A 75 25.82 -16.88 -5.29
C PHE A 75 25.28 -16.33 -3.97
N PHE A 76 24.15 -15.62 -3.97
CA PHE A 76 23.52 -15.11 -2.75
C PHE A 76 23.18 -16.24 -1.77
N LEU A 77 22.60 -17.34 -2.26
CA LEU A 77 22.37 -18.55 -1.46
C LEU A 77 23.66 -19.11 -0.85
N SER A 78 24.76 -19.11 -1.59
CA SER A 78 26.05 -19.56 -1.07
C SER A 78 26.59 -18.67 0.06
N VAL A 79 26.37 -17.35 -0.03
CA VAL A 79 26.81 -16.39 0.99
C VAL A 79 25.95 -16.49 2.25
N VAL A 80 24.61 -16.50 2.13
CA VAL A 80 23.71 -16.55 3.30
C VAL A 80 23.74 -17.90 4.03
N ARG A 81 24.31 -18.94 3.42
CA ARG A 81 24.54 -20.24 4.06
C ARG A 81 25.85 -20.33 4.84
N LEU A 82 26.72 -19.33 4.74
CA LEU A 82 27.96 -19.30 5.52
C LEU A 82 27.62 -19.18 7.02
N PRO A 83 28.30 -19.91 7.92
CA PRO A 83 28.12 -19.74 9.36
C PRO A 83 28.41 -18.32 9.86
N THR A 84 29.19 -17.56 9.10
CA THR A 84 29.58 -16.18 9.35
C THR A 84 28.69 -15.16 8.65
N ALA A 85 27.65 -15.60 7.93
CA ALA A 85 26.75 -14.71 7.20
C ALA A 85 26.07 -13.71 8.16
N THR A 86 25.99 -12.46 7.72
CA THR A 86 25.46 -11.36 8.53
C THR A 86 24.05 -10.98 8.12
N SER A 87 23.34 -10.30 9.03
CA SER A 87 22.03 -9.68 8.74
C SER A 87 22.08 -8.78 7.50
N LEU A 88 23.26 -8.20 7.21
CA LEU A 88 23.49 -7.40 6.03
C LEU A 88 23.32 -8.17 4.72
N SER A 89 23.99 -9.31 4.60
CA SER A 89 23.90 -10.16 3.41
C SER A 89 22.49 -10.72 3.24
N PHE A 90 21.86 -11.13 4.36
CA PHE A 90 20.47 -11.58 4.36
C PHE A 90 19.50 -10.49 3.91
N GLY A 91 19.62 -9.28 4.46
CA GLY A 91 18.74 -8.15 4.14
C GLY A 91 18.84 -7.74 2.67
N HIS A 92 20.06 -7.65 2.12
CA HIS A 92 20.27 -7.35 0.70
C HIS A 92 19.71 -8.46 -0.20
N PHE A 93 19.91 -9.72 0.14
CA PHE A 93 19.34 -10.82 -0.65
C PHE A 93 17.81 -10.79 -0.61
N CYS A 94 17.20 -10.59 0.56
CA CYS A 94 15.73 -10.49 0.67
C CYS A 94 15.18 -9.30 -0.14
N THR A 95 15.87 -8.16 -0.11
CA THR A 95 15.56 -6.97 -0.91
C THR A 95 15.66 -7.25 -2.41
N PHE A 96 16.69 -7.99 -2.83
CA PHE A 96 16.83 -8.42 -4.21
C PHE A 96 15.68 -9.33 -4.64
N CYS A 97 15.33 -10.32 -3.80
CA CYS A 97 14.22 -11.23 -4.06
C CYS A 97 12.88 -10.48 -4.19
N SER A 98 12.57 -9.53 -3.30
CA SER A 98 11.28 -8.83 -3.33
C SER A 98 11.08 -8.06 -4.63
N ALA A 99 12.15 -7.51 -5.20
CA ALA A 99 12.12 -6.86 -6.51
C ALA A 99 12.09 -7.86 -7.67
N ALA A 100 12.96 -8.87 -7.67
CA ALA A 100 13.18 -9.73 -8.83
C ALA A 100 12.10 -10.81 -9.02
N THR A 101 11.48 -11.30 -7.94
CA THR A 101 10.48 -12.39 -7.99
C THR A 101 9.22 -12.02 -8.77
N ILE A 102 8.81 -10.75 -8.72
CA ILE A 102 7.65 -10.22 -9.46
C ILE A 102 7.86 -10.35 -10.98
N TYR A 103 9.07 -10.04 -11.46
CA TYR A 103 9.37 -10.01 -12.89
C TYR A 103 9.89 -11.35 -13.43
N HIS A 104 10.51 -12.18 -12.57
CA HIS A 104 11.19 -13.42 -12.98
C HIS A 104 10.79 -14.66 -12.17
N PRO A 105 9.49 -14.94 -11.94
CA PRO A 105 9.05 -16.00 -11.04
C PRO A 105 9.54 -17.39 -11.46
N ALA A 106 9.56 -17.67 -12.77
CA ALA A 106 10.02 -18.95 -13.31
C ALA A 106 11.49 -19.26 -12.99
N VAL A 107 12.36 -18.24 -12.90
CA VAL A 107 13.79 -18.43 -12.60
C VAL A 107 13.97 -18.89 -11.15
N PHE A 108 13.29 -18.25 -10.21
CA PHE A 108 13.31 -18.65 -8.80
C PHE A 108 12.70 -20.05 -8.61
N GLN A 109 11.58 -20.35 -9.26
CA GLN A 109 10.96 -21.68 -9.23
C GLN A 109 11.90 -22.78 -9.77
N SER A 110 12.80 -22.45 -10.71
CA SER A 110 13.82 -23.39 -11.21
C SER A 110 14.98 -23.65 -10.23
N ILE A 111 15.04 -22.92 -9.11
CA ILE A 111 16.07 -23.03 -8.07
C ILE A 111 15.37 -23.32 -6.74
N PRO A 112 15.11 -24.61 -6.40
CA PRO A 112 14.36 -24.99 -5.20
C PRO A 112 14.88 -24.35 -3.91
N ASP A 113 16.20 -24.29 -3.76
CA ASP A 113 16.89 -23.64 -2.65
C ASP A 113 16.47 -22.19 -2.40
N SER A 114 16.03 -21.47 -3.45
CA SER A 114 15.55 -20.09 -3.31
C SER A 114 14.16 -20.03 -2.66
N LEU A 115 13.30 -21.00 -2.96
CA LEU A 115 12.00 -21.14 -2.29
C LEU A 115 12.19 -21.53 -0.83
N ASP A 116 13.06 -22.51 -0.54
CA ASP A 116 13.38 -22.94 0.82
C ASP A 116 13.92 -21.76 1.65
N PHE A 117 14.81 -20.95 1.06
CA PHE A 117 15.32 -19.74 1.69
C PHE A 117 14.20 -18.74 2.01
N LEU A 118 13.30 -18.46 1.07
CA LEU A 118 12.21 -17.50 1.29
C LEU A 118 11.23 -18.01 2.36
N VAL A 119 10.86 -19.29 2.31
CA VAL A 119 9.98 -19.91 3.31
C VAL A 119 10.64 -19.89 4.69
N ALA A 120 11.91 -20.25 4.81
CA ALA A 120 12.65 -20.16 6.06
C ALA A 120 12.73 -18.71 6.58
N SER A 121 12.89 -17.74 5.67
CA SER A 121 12.96 -16.31 6.02
C SER A 121 11.65 -15.75 6.59
N THR A 122 10.49 -16.38 6.31
CA THR A 122 9.23 -16.04 7.01
C THR A 122 9.28 -16.36 8.52
N ARG A 123 10.28 -17.11 8.97
CA ARG A 123 10.51 -17.51 10.36
C ARG A 123 11.58 -16.67 11.06
N ALA A 124 12.19 -15.72 10.37
CA ALA A 124 13.20 -14.83 10.95
C ALA A 124 12.64 -14.07 12.17
N GLN A 125 13.50 -13.77 13.14
CA GLN A 125 13.11 -12.91 14.28
C GLN A 125 12.88 -11.47 13.84
N ASP A 126 13.64 -11.02 12.84
CA ASP A 126 13.54 -9.70 12.24
C ASP A 126 12.29 -9.58 11.34
N VAL A 127 11.44 -8.59 11.63
CA VAL A 127 10.18 -8.38 10.91
C VAL A 127 10.39 -7.87 9.49
N CYS A 128 11.46 -7.09 9.23
CA CYS A 128 11.77 -6.61 7.89
C CYS A 128 12.16 -7.78 6.96
N THR A 129 12.95 -8.73 7.46
CA THR A 129 13.29 -9.98 6.76
C THR A 129 12.04 -10.78 6.45
N ARG A 130 11.11 -10.93 7.42
CA ARG A 130 9.83 -11.61 7.19
C ARG A 130 9.01 -10.91 6.11
N ASN A 131 8.92 -9.57 6.15
CA ASN A 131 8.20 -8.78 5.16
C ASN A 131 8.77 -8.96 3.75
N ALA A 132 10.09 -8.82 3.58
CA ALA A 132 10.73 -9.00 2.30
C ALA A 132 10.55 -10.44 1.75
N ALA A 133 10.61 -11.45 2.62
CA ALA A 133 10.36 -12.84 2.25
C ALA A 133 8.90 -13.07 1.80
N LEU A 134 7.92 -12.57 2.55
CA LEU A 134 6.50 -12.67 2.20
C LEU A 134 6.20 -11.97 0.87
N ARG A 135 6.70 -10.75 0.67
CA ARG A 135 6.55 -10.02 -0.60
C ARG A 135 7.16 -10.79 -1.76
N SER A 136 8.33 -11.39 -1.54
CA SER A 136 8.97 -12.26 -2.55
C SER A 136 8.09 -13.46 -2.90
N LEU A 137 7.53 -14.16 -1.90
CA LEU A 137 6.63 -15.30 -2.13
C LEU A 137 5.35 -14.89 -2.85
N ILE A 138 4.77 -13.74 -2.50
CA ILE A 138 3.60 -13.17 -3.21
C ILE A 138 3.97 -12.87 -4.67
N GLY A 139 5.16 -12.31 -4.93
CA GLY A 139 5.66 -12.04 -6.28
C GLY A 139 5.89 -13.30 -7.11
N LEU A 140 6.25 -14.42 -6.48
CA LEU A 140 6.45 -15.72 -7.16
C LEU A 140 5.17 -16.41 -7.59
N TYR A 141 4.11 -16.19 -6.83
CA TYR A 141 2.79 -16.75 -7.10
C TYR A 141 1.81 -15.60 -7.28
N PRO A 142 2.01 -14.77 -8.33
CA PRO A 142 1.07 -13.71 -8.62
C PRO A 142 -0.29 -14.39 -8.79
N LEU A 143 -1.30 -13.85 -8.11
CA LEU A 143 -2.64 -14.39 -8.21
C LEU A 143 -3.05 -14.38 -9.67
N ALA A 144 -3.05 -15.56 -10.31
CA ALA A 144 -3.60 -15.71 -11.65
C ALA A 144 -5.04 -15.22 -11.56
N GLY A 145 -5.41 -14.29 -12.45
CA GLY A 145 -6.78 -13.83 -12.55
C GLY A 145 -7.66 -15.05 -12.73
N THR A 146 -8.38 -15.44 -11.68
CA THR A 146 -9.33 -16.53 -11.81
C THR A 146 -10.50 -15.90 -12.50
N HIS A 147 -10.59 -16.11 -13.82
CA HIS A 147 -11.81 -15.79 -14.54
C HIS A 147 -12.98 -16.41 -13.77
N PRO A 148 -14.04 -15.65 -13.50
CA PRO A 148 -15.24 -16.23 -12.91
C PRO A 148 -15.63 -17.43 -13.76
N GLN A 149 -15.66 -18.60 -13.14
CA GLN A 149 -16.19 -19.76 -13.81
C GLN A 149 -17.71 -19.60 -13.73
N ASN A 150 -18.41 -19.78 -14.86
CA ASN A 150 -19.87 -19.90 -14.83
C ASN A 150 -20.23 -21.24 -14.17
N ILE A 151 -20.04 -21.30 -12.85
CA ILE A 151 -20.51 -22.41 -12.03
C ILE A 151 -22.00 -22.16 -11.89
N THR A 152 -22.80 -22.97 -12.58
CA THR A 152 -24.26 -22.87 -12.58
C THR A 152 -24.88 -23.21 -11.23
N ASP A 153 -24.15 -23.94 -10.38
CA ASP A 153 -24.60 -24.37 -9.06
C ASP A 153 -23.62 -23.92 -7.97
N GLU A 154 -24.14 -23.15 -7.01
CA GLU A 154 -23.41 -22.75 -5.81
C GLU A 154 -22.92 -23.98 -5.03
N PRO A 155 -21.62 -24.08 -4.70
CA PRO A 155 -21.08 -25.24 -3.97
C PRO A 155 -21.78 -25.46 -2.62
N PRO A 156 -22.03 -26.71 -2.18
CA PRO A 156 -22.72 -26.99 -0.92
C PRO A 156 -22.08 -26.33 0.32
N ALA A 157 -20.76 -26.23 0.34
CA ALA A 157 -20.02 -25.58 1.43
C ALA A 157 -20.29 -24.07 1.50
N VAL A 158 -20.46 -23.41 0.34
CA VAL A 158 -20.84 -21.99 0.26
C VAL A 158 -22.24 -21.80 0.83
N ARG A 159 -23.21 -22.57 0.34
CA ARG A 159 -24.60 -22.51 0.82
C ARG A 159 -24.70 -22.74 2.33
N GLN A 160 -24.01 -23.76 2.83
CA GLN A 160 -23.96 -24.06 4.27
C GLN A 160 -23.40 -22.88 5.08
N ALA A 161 -22.33 -22.23 4.60
CA ALA A 161 -21.75 -21.08 5.28
C ALA A 161 -22.68 -19.87 5.30
N LEU A 162 -23.39 -19.60 4.19
CA LEU A 162 -24.39 -18.53 4.12
C LEU A 162 -25.60 -18.81 5.02
N ASP A 163 -26.06 -20.06 5.06
CA ASP A 163 -27.16 -20.47 5.94
C ASP A 163 -26.77 -20.33 7.42
N GLN A 164 -25.54 -20.69 7.79
CA GLN A 164 -25.01 -20.53 9.15
C GLN A 164 -24.87 -19.06 9.56
N PHE A 165 -24.45 -18.20 8.63
CA PHE A 165 -24.35 -16.76 8.88
C PHE A 165 -25.73 -16.09 8.98
N GLY A 166 -26.69 -16.62 8.23
CA GLY A 166 -28.06 -16.14 8.12
C GLY A 166 -28.28 -15.49 6.76
N SER A 167 -29.03 -16.17 5.89
CA SER A 167 -29.27 -15.76 4.49
C SER A 167 -29.83 -14.33 4.32
N HIS A 168 -30.59 -13.83 5.28
CA HIS A 168 -31.09 -12.45 5.28
C HIS A 168 -30.00 -11.38 5.54
N LYS A 169 -28.88 -11.77 6.14
CA LYS A 169 -27.70 -10.91 6.37
C LYS A 169 -26.68 -11.01 5.24
N SER A 170 -26.94 -11.88 4.26
CA SER A 170 -26.04 -12.04 3.13
C SER A 170 -25.88 -10.72 2.38
N TYR A 171 -24.65 -10.38 1.99
CA TYR A 171 -24.32 -9.21 1.19
C TYR A 171 -25.16 -9.16 -0.09
N GLU A 172 -25.33 -10.30 -0.76
CA GLU A 172 -26.11 -10.39 -2.01
C GLU A 172 -27.60 -10.08 -1.78
N MET A 173 -28.20 -10.59 -0.70
CA MET A 173 -29.59 -10.26 -0.38
C MET A 173 -29.74 -8.81 0.04
N ARG A 174 -28.83 -8.27 0.86
CA ARG A 174 -28.80 -6.84 1.23
C ARG A 174 -28.72 -5.97 -0.04
N HIS A 175 -27.82 -6.31 -0.96
CA HIS A 175 -27.64 -5.61 -2.23
C HIS A 175 -28.90 -5.66 -3.10
N ARG A 176 -29.47 -6.85 -3.35
CA ARG A 176 -30.70 -7.01 -4.14
C ARG A 176 -31.90 -6.27 -3.53
N GLU A 177 -32.03 -6.32 -2.21
CA GLU A 177 -33.12 -5.63 -1.52
C GLU A 177 -32.98 -4.11 -1.67
N GLN A 178 -31.76 -3.58 -1.55
CA GLN A 178 -31.50 -2.16 -1.74
C GLN A 178 -31.66 -1.72 -3.19
N GLU A 179 -31.20 -2.52 -4.15
CA GLU A 179 -31.43 -2.27 -5.58
C GLU A 179 -32.93 -2.18 -5.86
N LYS A 180 -33.71 -3.13 -5.35
CA LYS A 180 -35.17 -3.09 -5.45
C LYS A 180 -35.75 -1.82 -4.81
N LYS A 181 -35.27 -1.41 -3.63
CA LYS A 181 -35.72 -0.17 -2.97
C LYS A 181 -35.36 1.07 -3.77
N LEU A 182 -34.16 1.13 -4.35
CA LEU A 182 -33.70 2.22 -5.21
C LEU A 182 -34.58 2.31 -6.46
N MET A 183 -34.81 1.19 -7.15
CA MET A 183 -35.68 1.14 -8.33
C MET A 183 -37.11 1.57 -7.99
N GLN A 184 -37.67 1.07 -6.89
CA GLN A 184 -38.99 1.48 -6.42
C GLN A 184 -39.05 2.97 -6.08
N LEU A 185 -37.99 3.54 -5.49
CA LEU A 185 -37.91 4.96 -5.16
C LEU A 185 -37.93 5.81 -6.44
N ILE A 186 -37.13 5.43 -7.44
CA ILE A 186 -37.06 6.08 -8.75
C ILE A 186 -38.42 6.01 -9.44
N ASP A 187 -39.03 4.83 -9.54
CA ASP A 187 -40.33 4.63 -10.20
C ASP A 187 -41.45 5.42 -9.50
N THR A 188 -41.45 5.42 -8.16
CA THR A 188 -42.45 6.15 -7.37
C THR A 188 -42.32 7.66 -7.53
N PHE A 189 -41.09 8.17 -7.63
CA PHE A 189 -40.84 9.60 -7.85
C PHE A 189 -41.22 9.99 -9.29
N ALA A 190 -40.82 9.21 -10.29
CA ALA A 190 -41.16 9.43 -11.69
C ALA A 190 -42.68 9.40 -11.93
N GLY A 191 -43.41 8.54 -11.21
CA GLY A 191 -44.88 8.42 -11.29
C GLY A 191 -45.66 9.54 -10.57
N ASN A 192 -45.01 10.38 -9.76
CA ASN A 192 -45.69 11.45 -9.04
C ASN A 192 -44.84 12.74 -8.97
N PRO A 193 -44.91 13.60 -10.01
CA PRO A 193 -44.11 14.82 -10.10
C PRO A 193 -44.45 15.90 -9.06
N ARG A 194 -45.44 15.66 -8.17
CA ARG A 194 -45.74 16.56 -7.04
C ARG A 194 -44.93 16.23 -5.78
N ARG A 195 -44.14 15.14 -5.77
CA ARG A 195 -43.28 14.81 -4.64
C ARG A 195 -42.13 15.81 -4.49
N SER A 196 -41.82 16.14 -3.25
CA SER A 196 -40.74 17.07 -2.91
C SER A 196 -39.38 16.42 -3.18
N LEU A 197 -38.44 17.19 -3.75
CA LEU A 197 -37.03 16.79 -3.83
C LEU A 197 -36.42 16.55 -2.44
N SER A 198 -36.97 17.17 -1.39
CA SER A 198 -36.57 16.89 -0.02
C SER A 198 -36.91 15.46 0.39
N ASP A 199 -38.14 14.99 0.12
CA ASP A 199 -38.56 13.62 0.46
C ASP A 199 -37.71 12.58 -0.28
N LEU A 200 -37.39 12.85 -1.55
CA LEU A 200 -36.48 12.03 -2.35
C LEU A 200 -35.07 12.01 -1.73
N GLY A 201 -34.55 13.18 -1.33
CA GLY A 201 -33.26 13.30 -0.65
C GLY A 201 -33.18 12.51 0.65
N LEU A 202 -34.21 12.59 1.49
CA LEU A 202 -34.29 11.82 2.74
C LEU A 202 -34.27 10.30 2.48
N ALA A 203 -34.95 9.85 1.42
CA ALA A 203 -34.92 8.46 1.01
C ALA A 203 -33.54 8.02 0.49
N PHE A 204 -32.86 8.87 -0.29
CA PHE A 204 -31.49 8.62 -0.74
C PHE A 204 -30.51 8.54 0.43
N VAL A 205 -30.59 9.43 1.42
CA VAL A 205 -29.71 9.37 2.61
C VAL A 205 -29.81 8.01 3.29
N LYS A 206 -31.04 7.47 3.44
CA LYS A 206 -31.21 6.14 4.03
C LYS A 206 -30.53 5.05 3.19
N LEU A 207 -30.70 5.08 1.86
CA LEU A 207 -30.06 4.12 0.96
C LEU A 207 -28.53 4.23 1.00
N ILE A 208 -27.98 5.44 1.01
CA ILE A 208 -26.53 5.70 1.08
C ILE A 208 -25.94 5.13 2.38
N LEU A 209 -26.59 5.38 3.53
CA LEU A 209 -26.11 4.89 4.82
C LEU A 209 -26.23 3.36 4.94
N ASP A 210 -27.24 2.77 4.32
CA ASP A 210 -27.41 1.32 4.31
C ASP A 210 -26.42 0.62 3.34
N ASN A 211 -26.04 1.25 2.21
CA ASN A 211 -25.01 0.79 1.26
C ASN A 211 -24.69 1.88 0.21
N GLU A 212 -23.55 2.54 0.38
CA GLU A 212 -23.12 3.63 -0.50
C GLU A 212 -22.70 3.16 -1.89
N LEU A 213 -22.08 1.98 -1.98
CA LEU A 213 -21.50 1.47 -3.23
C LEU A 213 -22.55 1.27 -4.31
N LEU A 214 -23.73 0.78 -3.94
CA LEU A 214 -24.86 0.61 -4.87
C LEU A 214 -25.24 1.94 -5.52
N VAL A 215 -25.34 2.99 -4.70
CA VAL A 215 -25.66 4.34 -5.15
C VAL A 215 -24.56 4.78 -6.11
N ARG A 216 -23.29 4.77 -5.66
CA ARG A 216 -22.13 5.18 -6.46
C ARG A 216 -22.00 4.51 -7.83
N PHE A 217 -22.15 3.19 -7.88
CA PHE A 217 -22.08 2.45 -9.14
C PHE A 217 -23.23 2.80 -10.07
N HIS A 218 -24.44 2.98 -9.55
CA HIS A 218 -25.58 3.38 -10.36
C HIS A 218 -25.40 4.79 -10.98
N PHE A 219 -24.63 5.68 -10.35
CA PHE A 219 -24.32 7.02 -10.88
C PHE A 219 -23.10 7.09 -11.81
N THR A 220 -22.29 6.03 -11.94
CA THR A 220 -21.01 6.05 -12.67
C THR A 220 -21.00 5.23 -13.97
N PHE A 221 -21.92 4.28 -14.15
CA PHE A 221 -22.07 3.50 -15.39
C PHE A 221 -23.01 4.20 -16.40
N PRO A 222 -22.89 3.93 -17.72
CA PRO A 222 -23.73 4.58 -18.72
C PRO A 222 -25.22 4.39 -18.40
N PRO A 223 -26.04 5.45 -18.53
CA PRO A 223 -27.42 5.44 -18.11
C PRO A 223 -28.19 4.33 -18.83
N SER A 224 -28.89 3.50 -18.06
CA SER A 224 -29.91 2.61 -18.59
C SER A 224 -31.03 3.42 -19.24
N GLU A 225 -31.86 2.78 -20.08
CA GLU A 225 -33.04 3.42 -20.68
C GLU A 225 -34.01 4.01 -19.62
N ARG A 226 -33.92 3.54 -18.37
CA ARG A 226 -34.69 4.07 -17.23
C ARG A 226 -34.05 5.31 -16.60
N ASP A 227 -32.74 5.41 -16.57
CA ASP A 227 -32.01 6.61 -16.10
C ASP A 227 -32.26 7.79 -17.05
N ILE A 228 -32.40 7.51 -18.35
CA ILE A 228 -32.82 8.48 -19.37
C ILE A 228 -34.23 9.02 -19.05
N ARG A 229 -35.14 8.19 -18.52
CA ARG A 229 -36.47 8.67 -18.12
C ARG A 229 -36.39 9.62 -16.94
N LEU A 230 -35.66 9.30 -15.87
CA LEU A 230 -35.57 10.20 -14.72
C LEU A 230 -34.89 11.54 -15.09
N THR A 231 -33.79 11.49 -15.84
CA THR A 231 -33.11 12.68 -16.35
C THR A 231 -34.00 13.52 -17.26
N SER A 232 -34.86 12.91 -18.08
CA SER A 232 -35.87 13.62 -18.87
C SER A 232 -36.92 14.35 -18.01
N TYR A 233 -37.33 13.77 -16.87
CA TYR A 233 -38.24 14.43 -15.92
C TYR A 233 -37.58 15.60 -15.19
N LEU A 234 -36.26 15.57 -15.03
CA LEU A 234 -35.48 16.59 -14.33
C LEU A 234 -34.86 17.63 -15.29
N GLY A 235 -35.40 17.73 -16.51
CA GLY A 235 -35.00 18.76 -17.47
C GLY A 235 -33.63 18.54 -18.11
N GLY A 236 -33.16 17.29 -18.21
CA GLY A 236 -31.89 16.94 -18.85
C GLY A 236 -30.65 17.06 -17.94
N THR A 237 -30.84 17.18 -16.63
CA THR A 237 -29.76 17.07 -15.64
C THR A 237 -29.18 15.66 -15.64
N GLN A 238 -27.88 15.51 -15.39
CA GLN A 238 -27.30 14.17 -15.23
C GLN A 238 -27.86 13.54 -13.96
N PHE A 239 -28.01 12.21 -13.96
CA PHE A 239 -28.60 11.50 -12.82
C PHE A 239 -27.86 11.85 -11.50
N VAL A 240 -26.53 12.01 -11.55
CA VAL A 240 -25.70 12.40 -10.40
C VAL A 240 -26.07 13.78 -9.82
N ASP A 241 -26.53 14.74 -10.63
CA ASP A 241 -26.95 16.07 -10.18
C ASP A 241 -28.16 16.02 -9.24
N VAL A 242 -28.96 14.94 -9.29
CA VAL A 242 -30.13 14.74 -8.43
C VAL A 242 -29.73 14.74 -6.97
N LEU A 243 -28.59 14.15 -6.62
CA LEU A 243 -28.09 14.12 -5.25
C LEU A 243 -27.84 15.54 -4.72
N ARG A 244 -27.24 16.40 -5.55
CA ARG A 244 -27.01 17.82 -5.21
C ARG A 244 -28.34 18.57 -5.03
N LEU A 245 -29.26 18.45 -5.98
CA LEU A 245 -30.57 19.11 -5.91
C LEU A 245 -31.39 18.66 -4.70
N CYS A 246 -31.35 17.35 -4.39
CA CYS A 246 -31.95 16.80 -3.19
C CYS A 246 -31.30 17.37 -1.92
N GLY A 247 -29.98 17.49 -1.89
CA GLY A 247 -29.25 18.07 -0.75
C GLY A 247 -29.65 19.52 -0.47
N GLU A 248 -29.76 20.35 -1.51
CA GLU A 248 -30.26 21.72 -1.39
C GLU A 248 -31.72 21.76 -0.93
N ALA A 249 -32.59 20.93 -1.50
CA ALA A 249 -34.00 20.86 -1.13
C ALA A 249 -34.19 20.43 0.33
N VAL A 250 -33.44 19.44 0.81
CA VAL A 250 -33.47 19.00 2.22
C VAL A 250 -33.10 20.16 3.14
N ARG A 251 -32.00 20.88 2.86
CA ARG A 251 -31.57 22.05 3.65
C ARG A 251 -32.58 23.19 3.63
N ASN A 252 -33.24 23.43 2.50
CA ASN A 252 -34.23 24.51 2.37
C ASN A 252 -35.57 24.17 3.03
N SER A 253 -35.94 22.88 3.05
CA SER A 253 -37.22 22.42 3.59
C SER A 253 -37.26 22.28 5.12
N GLY A 254 -36.09 22.14 5.76
CA GLY A 254 -35.98 21.92 7.20
C GLY A 254 -35.05 22.92 7.86
N SER A 255 -35.43 23.44 9.03
CA SER A 255 -34.53 24.22 9.89
C SER A 255 -33.95 23.30 10.97
N GLY A 256 -32.65 23.00 10.91
CA GLY A 256 -31.98 22.29 11.99
C GLY A 256 -30.74 21.49 11.61
N SER A 257 -30.03 21.03 12.65
CA SER A 257 -28.81 20.22 12.55
C SER A 257 -29.01 18.96 11.68
N GLN A 258 -30.16 18.30 11.78
CA GLN A 258 -30.45 17.08 11.04
C GLN A 258 -30.56 17.31 9.52
N ALA A 259 -31.21 18.40 9.08
CA ALA A 259 -31.33 18.74 7.66
C ALA A 259 -29.97 19.09 7.05
N ASP A 260 -29.10 19.74 7.83
CA ASP A 260 -27.72 20.02 7.44
C ASP A 260 -26.89 18.73 7.30
N VAL A 261 -26.96 17.80 8.28
CA VAL A 261 -26.30 16.47 8.17
C VAL A 261 -26.73 15.73 6.92
N MET A 262 -28.04 15.61 6.70
CA MET A 262 -28.61 14.89 5.56
C MET A 262 -28.22 15.53 4.21
N GLY A 263 -28.28 16.86 4.12
CA GLY A 263 -27.83 17.58 2.93
C GLY A 263 -26.33 17.39 2.66
N ASN A 264 -25.50 17.32 3.70
CA ASN A 264 -24.07 17.08 3.56
C ASN A 264 -23.74 15.63 3.15
N ILE A 265 -24.49 14.63 3.62
CA ILE A 265 -24.34 13.24 3.15
C ILE A 265 -24.60 13.17 1.64
N LEU A 266 -25.67 13.82 1.14
CA LEU A 266 -25.98 13.86 -0.29
C LEU A 266 -24.91 14.61 -1.10
N GLN A 267 -24.42 15.73 -0.59
CA GLN A 267 -23.33 16.48 -1.24
C GLN A 267 -22.03 15.67 -1.32
N LEU A 268 -21.67 14.99 -0.24
CA LEU A 268 -20.49 14.14 -0.21
C LEU A 268 -20.65 12.96 -1.17
N GLN A 269 -21.83 12.34 -1.23
CA GLN A 269 -22.12 11.29 -2.19
C GLN A 269 -21.98 11.75 -3.64
N PHE A 270 -22.46 12.95 -3.95
CA PHE A 270 -22.27 13.57 -5.25
C PHE A 270 -20.77 13.69 -5.60
N LEU A 271 -19.96 14.23 -4.69
CA LEU A 271 -18.51 14.39 -4.90
C LEU A 271 -17.80 13.03 -5.09
N LEU A 272 -18.17 12.04 -4.28
CA LEU A 272 -17.66 10.67 -4.37
C LEU A 272 -18.02 9.99 -5.69
N ALA A 273 -19.21 10.25 -6.24
CA ALA A 273 -19.66 9.73 -7.53
C ALA A 273 -18.96 10.44 -8.70
N CYS A 274 -18.64 11.71 -8.56
CA CYS A 274 -17.87 12.49 -9.54
C CYS A 274 -16.35 12.19 -9.50
N GLY A 275 -15.87 11.46 -8.49
CA GLY A 275 -14.43 11.20 -8.29
C GLY A 275 -13.66 12.38 -7.68
N GLU A 276 -14.36 13.39 -7.16
CA GLU A 276 -13.78 14.62 -6.57
C GLU A 276 -13.37 14.38 -5.11
N MET A 277 -12.39 13.52 -4.89
CA MET A 277 -11.99 13.03 -3.56
C MET A 277 -11.42 14.13 -2.66
N ASP A 278 -10.65 15.08 -3.22
CA ASP A 278 -10.05 16.18 -2.46
C ASP A 278 -11.11 17.12 -1.88
N GLU A 279 -12.07 17.53 -2.71
CA GLU A 279 -13.19 18.37 -2.32
C GLU A 279 -14.10 17.64 -1.31
N ALA A 280 -14.36 16.33 -1.53
CA ALA A 280 -15.08 15.50 -0.57
C ALA A 280 -14.39 15.52 0.81
N GLY A 281 -13.06 15.45 0.84
CA GLY A 281 -12.27 15.54 2.06
C GLY A 281 -12.41 16.90 2.77
N ILE A 282 -12.38 18.00 2.02
CA ILE A 282 -12.58 19.36 2.56
C ILE A 282 -13.97 19.48 3.20
N VAL A 283 -15.01 19.06 2.49
CA VAL A 283 -16.39 19.10 2.97
C VAL A 283 -16.57 18.21 4.20
N ALA A 284 -16.02 16.98 4.19
CA ALA A 284 -16.14 16.06 5.31
C ALA A 284 -15.48 16.60 6.59
N ARG A 285 -14.28 17.18 6.51
CA ARG A 285 -13.62 17.85 7.65
C ARG A 285 -14.47 19.01 8.21
N SER A 286 -15.05 19.82 7.34
CA SER A 286 -15.96 20.90 7.74
C SER A 286 -17.23 20.36 8.43
N CYS A 287 -17.76 19.22 7.97
CA CYS A 287 -18.90 18.56 8.58
C CYS A 287 -18.58 17.98 9.96
N ILE A 288 -17.43 17.35 10.13
CA ILE A 288 -16.97 16.78 11.42
C ILE A 288 -16.88 17.84 12.52
N LYS A 289 -16.40 19.05 12.20
CA LYS A 289 -16.34 20.17 13.16
C LYS A 289 -17.71 20.54 13.74
N ARG A 290 -18.78 20.36 12.95
CA ARG A 290 -20.16 20.67 13.32
C ARG A 290 -20.90 19.47 13.90
N HIS A 291 -20.59 18.27 13.39
CA HIS A 291 -21.30 17.02 13.64
C HIS A 291 -20.33 15.85 13.84
N PRO A 292 -19.57 15.83 14.95
CA PRO A 292 -18.50 14.86 15.18
C PRO A 292 -18.98 13.43 15.47
N SER A 293 -20.29 13.20 15.60
CA SER A 293 -20.86 11.86 15.85
C SER A 293 -21.35 11.14 14.59
N VAL A 294 -21.19 11.74 13.41
CA VAL A 294 -21.69 11.18 12.15
C VAL A 294 -20.60 10.36 11.45
N ALA A 295 -20.71 9.02 11.55
CA ALA A 295 -19.74 8.07 11.01
C ALA A 295 -19.46 8.25 9.50
N PHE A 296 -20.47 8.62 8.71
CA PHE A 296 -20.33 8.79 7.26
C PHE A 296 -19.25 9.81 6.88
N PHE A 297 -19.09 10.90 7.66
CA PHE A 297 -18.07 11.90 7.35
C PHE A 297 -16.64 11.36 7.58
N TYR A 298 -16.47 10.50 8.58
CA TYR A 298 -15.20 9.81 8.81
C TYR A 298 -14.94 8.73 7.76
N TYR A 299 -15.99 8.02 7.30
CA TYR A 299 -15.89 7.07 6.19
C TYR A 299 -15.33 7.73 4.92
N VAL A 300 -15.83 8.93 4.57
CA VAL A 300 -15.31 9.69 3.42
C VAL A 300 -13.82 9.97 3.55
N LEU A 301 -13.36 10.37 4.74
CA LEU A 301 -11.94 10.66 4.99
C LEU A 301 -11.08 9.40 5.01
N ALA A 302 -11.56 8.31 5.61
CA ALA A 302 -10.86 7.03 5.63
C ALA A 302 -10.75 6.40 4.23
N SER A 303 -11.75 6.66 3.38
CA SER A 303 -11.82 6.18 1.99
C SER A 303 -11.18 7.14 0.99
N SER A 304 -10.55 8.23 1.46
CA SER A 304 -9.80 9.12 0.58
C SER A 304 -8.67 8.36 -0.13
N GLY A 305 -8.28 8.82 -1.32
CA GLY A 305 -7.29 8.13 -2.15
C GLY A 305 -5.93 7.97 -1.46
N ASP A 306 -5.62 8.85 -0.51
CA ASP A 306 -4.34 8.84 0.20
C ASP A 306 -4.33 7.80 1.33
N LYS A 307 -3.49 6.77 1.17
CA LYS A 307 -3.24 5.74 2.19
C LYS A 307 -2.22 6.25 3.20
N ASN A 308 -2.69 7.04 4.18
CA ASN A 308 -1.85 7.70 5.18
C ASN A 308 -2.38 7.51 6.62
N ILE A 309 -1.59 7.97 7.61
CA ILE A 309 -1.95 7.84 9.03
C ILE A 309 -3.26 8.59 9.36
N PRO A 310 -3.49 9.83 8.88
CA PRO A 310 -4.78 10.50 9.06
C PRO A 310 -5.99 9.66 8.63
N ALA A 311 -5.91 8.93 7.51
CA ALA A 311 -6.99 8.05 7.05
C ALA A 311 -7.30 6.93 8.07
N VAL A 312 -6.26 6.32 8.66
CA VAL A 312 -6.40 5.34 9.75
C VAL A 312 -7.08 5.96 10.97
N LEU A 313 -6.64 7.14 11.40
CA LEU A 313 -7.18 7.84 12.57
C LEU A 313 -8.63 8.26 12.38
N HIS A 314 -8.99 8.76 11.20
CA HIS A 314 -10.38 9.07 10.86
C HIS A 314 -11.23 7.80 10.86
N GLY A 315 -10.72 6.70 10.31
CA GLY A 315 -11.38 5.40 10.36
C GLY A 315 -11.71 4.97 11.80
N GLU A 316 -10.73 5.03 12.70
CA GLU A 316 -10.91 4.69 14.12
C GLU A 316 -11.94 5.60 14.82
N LYS A 317 -11.88 6.92 14.59
CA LYS A 317 -12.90 7.85 15.11
C LYS A 317 -14.29 7.55 14.56
N GLY A 318 -14.37 7.16 13.28
CA GLY A 318 -15.60 6.71 12.64
C GLY A 318 -16.20 5.50 13.33
N LEU A 319 -15.38 4.52 13.72
CA LEU A 319 -15.83 3.32 14.45
C LEU A 319 -16.38 3.61 15.87
N GLN A 320 -16.03 4.76 16.44
CA GLN A 320 -16.50 5.20 17.76
C GLN A 320 -17.82 6.00 17.71
N CYS A 321 -18.29 6.35 16.51
CA CYS A 321 -19.53 7.09 16.34
C CYS A 321 -20.75 6.27 16.79
N SER A 322 -21.87 6.93 17.11
CA SER A 322 -23.14 6.25 17.40
C SER A 322 -23.91 5.98 16.11
N GLY A 323 -24.65 4.87 16.04
CA GLY A 323 -25.55 4.60 14.91
C GLY A 323 -24.84 4.15 13.64
N LEU A 324 -23.69 3.47 13.75
CA LEU A 324 -23.06 2.81 12.61
C LEU A 324 -24.00 1.77 12.03
N THR A 325 -24.21 1.85 10.72
CA THR A 325 -24.77 0.75 9.95
C THR A 325 -23.71 -0.34 9.78
N ASP A 326 -24.15 -1.57 9.51
CA ASP A 326 -23.24 -2.68 9.22
C ASP A 326 -22.30 -2.33 8.05
N PHE A 327 -22.85 -1.72 6.99
CA PHE A 327 -22.08 -1.24 5.85
C PHE A 327 -20.95 -0.28 6.26
N LEU A 328 -21.25 0.79 7.01
CA LEU A 328 -20.23 1.75 7.41
C LEU A 328 -19.17 1.12 8.31
N ARG A 329 -19.58 0.19 9.17
CA ARG A 329 -18.66 -0.54 10.04
C ARG A 329 -17.71 -1.43 9.23
N GLU A 330 -18.25 -2.21 8.30
CA GLU A 330 -17.51 -3.08 7.39
C GLU A 330 -16.49 -2.26 6.56
N GLU A 331 -16.93 -1.15 5.96
CA GLU A 331 -16.07 -0.28 5.13
C GLU A 331 -15.00 0.47 5.94
N LEU A 332 -15.32 0.96 7.13
CA LEU A 332 -14.32 1.61 8.00
C LEU A 332 -13.23 0.62 8.41
N LEU A 333 -13.61 -0.60 8.82
CA LEU A 333 -12.65 -1.66 9.16
C LEU A 333 -11.75 -2.00 7.97
N TYR A 334 -12.32 -2.16 6.78
CA TYR A 334 -11.57 -2.43 5.56
C TYR A 334 -10.58 -1.31 5.23
N ASN A 335 -11.03 -0.05 5.20
CA ASN A 335 -10.19 1.09 4.86
C ASN A 335 -9.05 1.30 5.87
N ILE A 336 -9.30 1.08 7.17
CA ILE A 336 -8.25 1.15 8.19
C ILE A 336 -7.16 0.10 7.90
N VAL A 337 -7.55 -1.14 7.61
CA VAL A 337 -6.60 -2.22 7.34
C VAL A 337 -5.81 -1.95 6.08
N LEU A 338 -6.47 -1.52 5.01
CA LEU A 338 -5.82 -1.22 3.74
C LEU A 338 -4.80 -0.08 3.88
N SER A 339 -5.18 1.04 4.51
CA SER A 339 -4.26 2.15 4.75
C SER A 339 -3.12 1.76 5.68
N SER A 340 -3.40 0.97 6.72
CA SER A 340 -2.38 0.50 7.64
C SER A 340 -1.35 -0.41 6.97
N ASP A 341 -1.78 -1.34 6.11
CA ASP A 341 -0.88 -2.22 5.37
C ASP A 341 0.07 -1.43 4.47
N PHE A 342 -0.46 -0.44 3.75
CA PHE A 342 0.34 0.43 2.90
C PHE A 342 1.43 1.17 3.70
N ILE A 343 1.04 1.82 4.80
CA ILE A 343 1.97 2.57 5.66
C ILE A 343 3.01 1.63 6.30
N VAL A 344 2.57 0.47 6.78
CA VAL A 344 3.47 -0.55 7.36
C VAL A 344 4.46 -1.04 6.33
N ALA A 345 4.03 -1.31 5.09
CA ALA A 345 4.92 -1.71 4.02
C ALA A 345 6.00 -0.64 3.77
N GLU A 346 5.62 0.63 3.67
CA GLU A 346 6.57 1.73 3.50
C GLU A 346 7.50 1.90 4.71
N MET A 347 7.00 1.75 5.94
CA MET A 347 7.83 1.79 7.14
C MET A 347 8.82 0.62 7.21
N LEU A 348 8.42 -0.59 6.80
CA LEU A 348 9.31 -1.76 6.83
C LEU A 348 10.33 -1.76 5.67
N GLU A 349 10.01 -1.11 4.56
CA GLU A 349 10.89 -0.96 3.41
C GLU A 349 11.81 0.27 3.50
N GLY A 350 11.36 1.32 4.19
CA GLY A 350 12.06 2.57 4.36
C GLY A 350 13.27 2.51 5.31
N ARG A 351 14.03 3.60 5.35
CA ARG A 351 15.13 3.82 6.30
C ARG A 351 14.59 4.13 7.69
N SER A 352 13.85 3.18 8.24
CA SER A 352 13.14 3.35 9.49
C SER A 352 14.08 3.28 10.67
N SER A 353 14.09 4.33 11.49
CA SER A 353 14.72 4.25 12.79
C SER A 353 13.98 3.22 13.67
N GLN A 354 14.59 2.78 14.76
CA GLN A 354 13.93 1.83 15.67
C GLN A 354 12.56 2.31 16.18
N ILE A 355 12.36 3.62 16.29
CA ILE A 355 11.06 4.22 16.64
C ILE A 355 10.02 3.92 15.56
N HIS A 356 10.37 4.09 14.29
CA HIS A 356 9.48 3.80 13.16
C HIS A 356 9.11 2.32 13.11
N LEU A 357 10.04 1.43 13.48
CA LEU A 357 9.76 -0.02 13.54
C LEU A 357 8.75 -0.37 14.65
N GLN A 358 8.87 0.28 15.81
CA GLN A 358 7.88 0.15 16.88
C GLN A 358 6.51 0.66 16.45
N GLU A 359 6.46 1.83 15.80
CA GLU A 359 5.23 2.41 15.25
C GLU A 359 4.59 1.48 14.19
N ALA A 360 5.40 0.90 13.29
CA ALA A 360 4.94 -0.05 12.27
C ALA A 360 4.35 -1.32 12.89
N VAL A 361 5.02 -1.93 13.87
CA VAL A 361 4.50 -3.11 14.58
C VAL A 361 3.19 -2.78 15.28
N ALA A 362 3.11 -1.60 15.85
CA ALA A 362 1.93 -1.17 16.56
C ALA A 362 0.75 -0.99 15.58
N LEU A 363 0.94 -0.23 14.50
CA LEU A 363 -0.05 -0.08 13.44
C LEU A 363 -0.51 -1.43 12.88
N MET A 364 0.42 -2.35 12.66
CA MET A 364 0.15 -3.72 12.21
C MET A 364 -0.71 -4.54 13.20
N LYS A 365 -0.43 -4.46 14.52
CA LYS A 365 -1.26 -5.11 15.54
C LYS A 365 -2.69 -4.61 15.50
N LYS A 366 -2.87 -3.29 15.36
CA LYS A 366 -4.19 -2.67 15.29
C LYS A 366 -4.93 -3.07 14.01
N ALA A 367 -4.27 -2.99 12.86
CA ALA A 367 -4.79 -3.45 11.58
C ALA A 367 -5.20 -4.92 11.64
N TRP A 368 -4.40 -5.78 12.26
CA TRP A 368 -4.73 -7.19 12.42
C TRP A 368 -5.96 -7.43 13.28
N SER A 369 -6.11 -6.69 14.38
CA SER A 369 -7.33 -6.74 15.20
C SER A 369 -8.56 -6.32 14.39
N ASN A 370 -8.47 -5.25 13.62
CA ASN A 370 -9.58 -4.78 12.77
C ASN A 370 -9.89 -5.78 11.65
N ALA A 371 -8.87 -6.42 11.07
CA ALA A 371 -9.04 -7.48 10.08
C ALA A 371 -9.81 -8.68 10.66
N ILE A 372 -9.47 -9.10 11.88
CA ILE A 372 -10.17 -10.17 12.60
C ILE A 372 -11.62 -9.77 12.89
N SER A 373 -11.88 -8.54 13.35
CA SER A 373 -13.24 -8.04 13.59
C SER A 373 -14.06 -8.10 12.30
N PHE A 374 -13.53 -7.58 11.20
CA PHE A 374 -14.19 -7.65 9.89
C PHE A 374 -14.53 -9.08 9.49
N VAL A 375 -13.56 -10.00 9.57
CA VAL A 375 -13.73 -11.41 9.19
C VAL A 375 -14.79 -12.13 10.01
N ASN A 376 -15.04 -11.68 11.24
CA ASN A 376 -16.04 -12.27 12.13
C ASN A 376 -17.43 -11.62 11.99
N GLU A 377 -17.48 -10.35 11.60
CA GLU A 377 -18.71 -9.56 11.57
C GLU A 377 -19.33 -9.47 10.18
N ALA A 378 -18.52 -9.39 9.13
CA ALA A 378 -18.97 -9.24 7.75
C ALA A 378 -19.49 -10.58 7.17
N PRO A 379 -20.41 -10.52 6.19
CA PRO A 379 -20.85 -11.73 5.47
C PRO A 379 -19.67 -12.46 4.80
N PRO A 380 -19.65 -13.81 4.79
CA PRO A 380 -18.54 -14.59 4.19
C PRO A 380 -18.30 -14.30 2.71
N GLU A 381 -19.31 -13.79 2.01
CA GLU A 381 -19.31 -13.40 0.61
C GLU A 381 -19.04 -11.91 0.36
N HIS A 382 -18.73 -11.14 1.42
CA HIS A 382 -18.45 -9.71 1.28
C HIS A 382 -17.33 -9.51 0.24
N PRO A 383 -17.42 -8.51 -0.65
CA PRO A 383 -16.41 -8.27 -1.70
C PRO A 383 -14.97 -8.19 -1.18
N HIS A 384 -14.81 -7.65 0.03
CA HIS A 384 -13.52 -7.50 0.70
C HIS A 384 -13.07 -8.70 1.56
N MET A 385 -13.87 -9.77 1.70
CA MET A 385 -13.55 -10.89 2.60
C MET A 385 -12.22 -11.56 2.26
N THR A 386 -11.96 -11.84 0.97
CA THR A 386 -10.69 -12.43 0.53
C THR A 386 -9.47 -11.58 0.91
N TYR A 387 -9.58 -10.24 0.81
CA TYR A 387 -8.52 -9.32 1.20
C TYR A 387 -8.28 -9.35 2.70
N MET A 388 -9.34 -9.27 3.49
CA MET A 388 -9.24 -9.23 4.96
C MET A 388 -8.70 -10.54 5.53
N MET A 389 -9.05 -11.67 4.91
CA MET A 389 -8.44 -12.96 5.20
C MET A 389 -6.95 -13.02 4.83
N ALA A 390 -6.58 -12.49 3.66
CA ALA A 390 -5.19 -12.41 3.23
C ALA A 390 -4.35 -11.54 4.18
N PHE A 391 -4.85 -10.36 4.57
CA PHE A 391 -4.23 -9.49 5.57
C PHE A 391 -4.10 -10.18 6.93
N THR A 392 -5.13 -10.92 7.37
CA THR A 392 -5.07 -11.68 8.63
C THR A 392 -3.93 -12.70 8.62
N ILE A 393 -3.73 -13.41 7.52
CA ILE A 393 -2.63 -14.36 7.35
C ILE A 393 -1.29 -13.64 7.24
N HIS A 394 -1.22 -12.57 6.44
CA HIS A 394 -0.03 -11.77 6.22
C HIS A 394 0.51 -11.19 7.55
N PHE A 395 -0.35 -10.53 8.32
CA PHE A 395 -0.03 -9.99 9.63
C PHE A 395 0.36 -11.07 10.64
N ALA A 396 -0.25 -12.27 10.57
CA ALA A 396 0.17 -13.38 11.41
C ALA A 396 1.61 -13.83 11.11
N PHE A 397 2.02 -13.90 9.84
CA PHE A 397 3.42 -14.17 9.50
C PHE A 397 4.34 -13.01 9.92
N LEU A 398 3.96 -11.76 9.65
CA LEU A 398 4.78 -10.60 10.02
C LEU A 398 5.01 -10.48 11.52
N MET A 399 4.00 -10.72 12.36
CA MET A 399 4.13 -10.58 13.81
C MET A 399 4.60 -11.85 14.50
N ARG A 400 4.12 -13.01 14.05
CA ARG A 400 4.29 -14.28 14.76
C ARG A 400 5.12 -15.30 13.99
N GLY A 401 5.66 -14.97 12.82
CA GLY A 401 6.35 -15.93 11.94
C GLY A 401 7.37 -16.83 12.64
N CYS A 402 8.20 -16.27 13.53
CA CYS A 402 9.19 -17.03 14.31
C CYS A 402 8.60 -17.94 15.41
N THR A 403 7.30 -17.85 15.67
CA THR A 403 6.56 -18.60 16.71
C THR A 403 5.43 -19.47 16.16
N LEU A 404 5.07 -19.35 14.88
CA LEU A 404 4.09 -20.27 14.30
C LEU A 404 4.71 -21.67 14.22
N SER A 405 3.89 -22.70 14.35
CA SER A 405 4.31 -24.08 14.10
C SER A 405 4.82 -24.29 12.66
N ASP A 406 5.64 -25.32 12.43
CA ASP A 406 6.18 -25.65 11.11
C ASP A 406 5.07 -25.95 10.08
N ASP A 407 3.97 -26.57 10.53
CA ASP A 407 2.78 -26.87 9.73
C ASP A 407 1.77 -25.71 9.66
N CYS A 408 2.10 -24.57 10.27
CA CYS A 408 1.24 -23.39 10.37
C CYS A 408 -0.17 -23.75 10.87
N ARG A 409 -0.31 -24.69 11.82
CA ARG A 409 -1.62 -25.17 12.29
C ARG A 409 -2.48 -24.05 12.86
N GLU A 410 -1.85 -23.01 13.42
CA GLU A 410 -2.52 -21.82 13.94
C GLU A 410 -3.27 -21.03 12.85
N LEU A 411 -2.89 -21.21 11.57
CA LEU A 411 -3.47 -20.51 10.43
C LEU A 411 -4.49 -21.36 9.66
N GLN A 412 -4.74 -22.62 10.04
CA GLN A 412 -5.61 -23.52 9.25
C GLN A 412 -7.06 -23.01 9.17
N THR A 413 -7.58 -22.47 10.27
CA THR A 413 -8.92 -21.84 10.27
C THR A 413 -8.97 -20.66 9.30
N ALA A 414 -7.93 -19.82 9.29
CA ALA A 414 -7.88 -18.69 8.38
C ALA A 414 -7.73 -19.14 6.92
N LYS A 415 -6.89 -20.15 6.66
CA LYS A 415 -6.71 -20.76 5.35
C LYS A 415 -8.02 -21.34 4.79
N ASN A 416 -8.77 -22.08 5.61
CA ASN A 416 -10.04 -22.68 5.20
C ASN A 416 -11.09 -21.61 4.88
N LYS A 417 -11.19 -20.55 5.70
CA LYS A 417 -12.06 -19.40 5.44
C LYS A 417 -11.65 -18.66 4.16
N LEU A 418 -10.36 -18.48 3.90
CA LEU A 418 -9.86 -17.86 2.68
C LEU A 418 -10.23 -18.67 1.44
N PHE A 419 -10.10 -20.00 1.49
CA PHE A 419 -10.54 -20.86 0.39
C PHE A 419 -12.05 -20.80 0.16
N LEU A 420 -12.84 -20.81 1.23
CA LEU A 420 -14.28 -20.60 1.13
C LEU A 420 -14.60 -19.25 0.45
N ALA A 421 -13.94 -18.16 0.85
CA ALA A 421 -14.13 -16.85 0.23
C ALA A 421 -13.76 -16.85 -1.27
N TYR A 422 -12.69 -17.58 -1.67
CA TYR A 422 -12.36 -17.77 -3.07
C TYR A 422 -13.41 -18.57 -3.85
N ASP A 423 -13.93 -19.65 -3.26
CA ASP A 423 -14.97 -20.47 -3.89
C ASP A 423 -16.25 -19.66 -4.08
N ILE A 424 -16.63 -18.85 -3.08
CA ILE A 424 -17.73 -17.88 -3.21
C ILE A 424 -17.47 -16.92 -4.37
N ALA A 425 -16.32 -16.25 -4.39
CA ALA A 425 -15.98 -15.27 -5.41
C ALA A 425 -15.99 -15.86 -6.82
N ARG A 426 -15.55 -17.13 -6.98
CA ARG A 426 -15.56 -17.84 -8.26
C ARG A 426 -16.94 -18.30 -8.71
N SER A 427 -17.84 -18.59 -7.77
CA SER A 427 -19.19 -19.08 -8.06
C SER A 427 -20.15 -18.00 -8.57
N ARG A 428 -19.78 -16.72 -8.46
CA ARG A 428 -20.64 -15.60 -8.87
C ARG A 428 -20.32 -15.16 -10.31
N PRO A 429 -21.27 -15.36 -11.26
CA PRO A 429 -21.07 -15.05 -12.67
C PRO A 429 -21.04 -13.54 -12.94
N ASP A 430 -21.73 -12.77 -12.09
CA ASP A 430 -21.74 -11.32 -12.18
C ASP A 430 -20.48 -10.79 -11.52
N GLY A 431 -19.55 -10.29 -12.33
CA GLY A 431 -18.43 -9.45 -11.91
C GLY A 431 -18.86 -8.11 -11.29
N LEU A 432 -19.94 -8.13 -10.49
CA LEU A 432 -20.50 -7.03 -9.70
C LEU A 432 -19.43 -6.34 -8.85
N PHE A 433 -18.34 -7.07 -8.59
CA PHE A 433 -17.08 -6.49 -8.17
C PHE A 433 -16.03 -7.03 -9.14
N PRO A 434 -15.23 -6.17 -9.81
CA PRO A 434 -13.97 -6.64 -10.32
C PRO A 434 -13.31 -7.30 -9.12
N VAL A 435 -13.04 -8.61 -9.23
CA VAL A 435 -12.10 -9.25 -8.32
C VAL A 435 -10.81 -8.51 -8.61
N ASN A 436 -10.60 -7.38 -7.93
CA ASN A 436 -9.42 -6.58 -8.11
C ASN A 436 -8.20 -7.36 -7.68
N HIS A 437 -8.35 -8.62 -7.25
CA HIS A 437 -7.34 -9.55 -6.77
C HIS A 437 -6.46 -8.91 -5.70
N CYS A 438 -5.76 -9.71 -4.93
CA CYS A 438 -4.71 -9.17 -4.10
C CYS A 438 -3.56 -8.74 -5.03
N ARG A 439 -3.73 -7.66 -5.82
CA ARG A 439 -2.69 -6.64 -5.78
C ARG A 439 -2.78 -6.08 -4.36
N LEU A 440 -2.20 -6.80 -3.39
CA LEU A 440 -1.31 -6.13 -2.46
C LEU A 440 -0.54 -5.22 -3.39
N GLU A 441 -0.87 -3.93 -3.42
CA GLU A 441 -0.29 -3.03 -4.38
C GLU A 441 1.21 -3.11 -4.10
N THR A 442 1.89 -3.94 -4.88
CA THR A 442 3.33 -3.93 -5.07
C THR A 442 3.59 -2.68 -5.89
N HIS A 443 3.22 -1.53 -5.32
CA HIS A 443 3.57 -0.24 -5.84
C HIS A 443 5.10 -0.15 -5.74
N ARG A 444 5.64 0.32 -6.87
CA ARG A 444 7.06 0.47 -7.14
C ARG A 444 7.69 1.35 -6.08
N LEU A 445 8.61 0.80 -5.30
CA LEU A 445 9.61 1.56 -4.59
C LEU A 445 11.00 1.05 -4.98
N SER A 446 11.75 1.92 -5.65
CA SER A 446 13.18 1.81 -5.85
C SER A 446 13.84 2.00 -4.48
N LEU A 447 14.55 0.98 -3.98
CA LEU A 447 15.13 1.01 -2.63
C LEU A 447 16.59 1.47 -2.62
N PRO A 448 16.94 2.50 -1.83
CA PRO A 448 18.30 2.69 -1.32
C PRO A 448 18.42 2.11 0.11
N SER A 449 19.09 0.97 0.25
CA SER A 449 19.35 0.30 1.54
C SER A 449 20.44 1.00 2.36
N LYS A 450 20.36 0.87 3.69
CA LYS A 450 21.45 1.00 4.67
C LYS A 450 21.18 0.08 5.84
N ASP A 451 22.26 -0.29 6.53
CA ASP A 451 22.32 -1.42 7.45
C ASP A 451 21.86 -1.03 8.85
N TYR A 452 21.04 -1.89 9.47
CA TYR A 452 20.69 -1.79 10.89
C TYR A 452 21.01 -3.09 11.62
N SER A 453 21.55 -2.95 12.83
CA SER A 453 21.70 -4.04 13.78
C SER A 453 20.35 -4.33 14.44
N SER A 454 20.05 -5.62 14.60
CA SER A 454 18.81 -6.10 15.22
C SER A 454 18.78 -5.72 16.70
N SER A 455 17.83 -4.88 17.08
CA SER A 455 17.45 -4.66 18.48
C SER A 455 16.04 -5.20 18.70
N SER A 456 15.83 -5.84 19.86
CA SER A 456 14.53 -6.38 20.25
C SER A 456 13.50 -5.26 20.38
N ILE A 457 12.37 -5.38 19.69
CA ILE A 457 11.22 -4.47 19.78
C ILE A 457 10.54 -4.70 21.13
N ASP A 458 10.28 -3.63 21.90
CA ASP A 458 9.47 -3.72 23.12
C ASP A 458 8.01 -4.04 22.76
N PRO A 459 7.48 -5.21 23.16
CA PRO A 459 6.11 -5.60 22.84
C PRO A 459 5.04 -4.78 23.58
N ASN A 460 5.42 -3.98 24.59
CA ASN A 460 4.51 -3.29 25.53
C ASN A 460 4.30 -1.80 25.24
N VAL A 461 4.71 -1.28 24.09
CA VAL A 461 4.40 0.11 23.72
C VAL A 461 2.88 0.30 23.69
N ASP A 462 2.38 1.21 24.54
CA ASP A 462 0.96 1.57 24.61
C ASP A 462 0.55 2.32 23.35
N LEU A 463 0.12 1.53 22.38
CA LEU A 463 -0.21 1.90 21.02
C LEU A 463 -1.48 2.75 20.92
N ALA A 464 -2.47 2.49 21.78
CA ALA A 464 -3.67 3.31 21.84
C ALA A 464 -3.28 4.74 22.25
N ALA A 465 -2.43 4.87 23.27
CA ALA A 465 -1.92 6.15 23.70
C ALA A 465 -1.03 6.86 22.67
N TRP A 466 -0.40 6.14 21.72
CA TRP A 466 0.34 6.77 20.61
C TRP A 466 -0.60 7.30 19.52
N LEU A 467 -1.56 6.48 19.05
CA LEU A 467 -2.56 6.92 18.05
C LEU A 467 -3.43 8.05 18.58
N GLU A 468 -3.81 8.03 19.86
CA GLU A 468 -4.60 9.08 20.51
C GLU A 468 -3.88 10.44 20.60
N LYS A 469 -2.55 10.45 20.56
CA LYS A 469 -1.76 11.69 20.56
C LYS A 469 -1.64 12.34 19.19
N LEU A 470 -1.99 11.62 18.12
CA LEU A 470 -1.92 12.13 16.77
C LEU A 470 -3.19 12.91 16.44
N ASP A 471 -3.03 14.15 16.00
CA ASP A 471 -4.13 14.94 15.47
C ASP A 471 -4.18 14.77 13.94
N PRO A 472 -5.22 14.11 13.40
CA PRO A 472 -5.32 13.90 11.96
C PRO A 472 -5.49 15.21 11.15
N ASP A 473 -5.89 16.31 11.80
CA ASP A 473 -6.05 17.62 11.15
C ASP A 473 -4.79 18.50 11.29
N ASP A 474 -3.78 18.05 12.05
CA ASP A 474 -2.51 18.76 12.16
C ASP A 474 -1.64 18.45 10.93
N PRO A 475 -1.35 19.44 10.06
CA PRO A 475 -0.42 19.23 8.95
C PRO A 475 0.98 18.82 9.44
N SER A 476 1.28 19.05 10.73
CA SER A 476 2.52 18.57 11.34
C SER A 476 2.54 17.07 11.65
N SER A 477 1.36 16.43 11.65
CA SER A 477 1.18 14.98 11.79
C SER A 477 1.32 14.22 10.47
N ASN A 478 1.57 14.91 9.34
CA ASN A 478 1.96 14.25 8.09
C ASN A 478 3.37 13.66 8.21
N PHE A 479 3.39 12.37 8.52
CA PHE A 479 4.56 11.55 8.82
C PHE A 479 5.70 11.67 7.79
N PHE A 480 5.35 11.83 6.50
CA PHE A 480 6.32 11.88 5.40
C PHE A 480 7.08 13.21 5.29
N GLU A 481 6.51 14.34 5.74
CA GLU A 481 7.14 15.65 5.53
C GLU A 481 8.04 16.10 6.68
N LEU A 482 7.77 15.69 7.93
CA LEU A 482 8.41 16.30 9.10
C LEU A 482 9.51 15.51 9.80
N ARG A 483 9.61 14.20 9.57
CA ARG A 483 10.72 13.38 10.12
C ARG A 483 11.76 12.95 9.11
N GLY A 484 11.83 13.66 7.98
CA GLY A 484 13.02 13.77 7.16
C GLY A 484 13.71 12.44 6.82
N ILE A 485 13.57 12.04 5.57
CA ILE A 485 14.76 11.65 4.80
C ILE A 485 15.69 12.88 4.77
N ASN A 486 16.32 13.18 5.91
CA ASN A 486 17.30 14.22 6.03
C ASN A 486 18.61 13.62 5.53
N PRO A 487 19.20 14.09 4.41
CA PRO A 487 20.44 13.53 3.86
C PRO A 487 21.62 13.57 4.84
N ASP A 488 21.51 14.37 5.91
CA ASP A 488 22.64 14.75 6.76
C ASP A 488 22.93 13.86 7.97
N THR A 489 22.18 12.76 8.19
CA THR A 489 22.54 11.77 9.24
C THR A 489 23.43 10.64 8.69
N ASN A 490 24.49 11.03 7.98
CA ASN A 490 25.53 10.13 7.50
C ASN A 490 26.63 9.93 8.57
N ARG A 491 26.30 9.28 9.70
CA ARG A 491 27.23 9.07 10.84
C ARG A 491 27.80 7.66 11.00
N TYR A 492 27.93 6.90 9.90
CA TYR A 492 28.85 5.77 9.84
C TYR A 492 29.92 6.08 8.80
N GLY A 493 31.11 6.50 9.27
CA GLY A 493 32.40 6.40 8.57
C GLY A 493 32.46 6.78 7.08
N ALA A 494 31.53 7.58 6.57
CA ALA A 494 31.52 7.97 5.17
C ALA A 494 32.70 8.89 4.95
N ALA A 495 33.64 8.46 4.10
CA ALA A 495 34.56 9.39 3.48
C ALA A 495 33.74 10.57 2.94
N GLU A 496 33.92 11.75 3.52
CA GLU A 496 33.16 12.96 3.24
C GLU A 496 33.23 13.23 1.72
N MET A 497 32.16 12.88 0.98
CA MET A 497 32.15 13.03 -0.46
C MET A 497 32.08 14.52 -0.78
N HIS A 498 33.07 14.98 -1.52
CA HIS A 498 33.12 16.38 -1.92
C HIS A 498 32.01 16.69 -2.94
N HIS A 499 31.52 17.93 -2.91
CA HIS A 499 30.47 18.42 -3.80
C HIS A 499 31.06 19.37 -4.84
N CYS A 500 30.51 19.33 -6.06
CA CYS A 500 30.88 20.29 -7.10
C CYS A 500 30.45 21.69 -6.69
N SER A 501 31.37 22.64 -6.63
CA SER A 501 31.07 24.00 -6.18
C SER A 501 30.17 24.79 -7.15
N ALA A 502 29.91 24.27 -8.35
CA ALA A 502 29.07 24.91 -9.36
C ALA A 502 27.64 24.37 -9.42
N CYS A 503 27.48 23.04 -9.46
CA CYS A 503 26.18 22.37 -9.62
C CYS A 503 25.73 21.61 -8.38
N ASN A 504 26.55 21.62 -7.31
CA ASN A 504 26.33 20.93 -6.05
C ASN A 504 26.16 19.40 -6.15
N THR A 505 26.48 18.80 -7.29
CA THR A 505 26.43 17.34 -7.45
C THR A 505 27.55 16.68 -6.63
N PRO A 506 27.24 15.72 -5.74
CA PRO A 506 28.24 14.94 -5.02
C PRO A 506 28.99 14.01 -5.98
N SER A 507 30.32 13.95 -5.89
CA SER A 507 31.11 13.02 -6.72
C SER A 507 32.46 12.70 -6.08
N ALA A 508 32.90 11.45 -6.21
CA ALA A 508 34.23 11.01 -5.79
C ALA A 508 35.34 11.48 -6.76
N ALA A 509 34.97 11.84 -8.00
CA ALA A 509 35.90 12.15 -9.09
C ALA A 509 35.96 13.65 -9.44
N LEU A 510 35.79 14.54 -8.46
CA LEU A 510 35.86 15.97 -8.72
C LEU A 510 37.29 16.45 -8.96
N ARG A 511 37.46 17.27 -10.01
CA ARG A 511 38.71 17.96 -10.32
C ARG A 511 38.91 19.14 -9.38
N ARG A 512 40.08 19.26 -8.77
CA ARG A 512 40.45 20.43 -7.96
C ARG A 512 40.81 21.60 -8.86
N CYS A 513 40.50 22.82 -8.42
CA CYS A 513 40.96 24.02 -9.10
C CYS A 513 42.50 24.07 -9.10
N SER A 514 43.11 24.26 -10.27
CA SER A 514 44.57 24.32 -10.42
C SER A 514 45.22 25.45 -9.62
N GLY A 515 44.50 26.55 -9.38
CA GLY A 515 44.98 27.68 -8.58
C GLY A 515 44.93 27.39 -7.07
N CYS A 516 43.73 27.27 -6.52
CA CYS A 516 43.56 27.20 -5.05
C CYS A 516 43.57 25.78 -4.46
N GLN A 517 43.38 24.74 -5.29
CA GLN A 517 43.25 23.33 -4.89
C GLN A 517 42.12 23.00 -3.90
N LYS A 518 41.37 24.00 -3.42
CA LYS A 518 40.27 23.87 -2.45
C LYS A 518 38.93 23.60 -3.14
N THR A 519 38.61 24.40 -4.14
CA THR A 519 37.34 24.32 -4.89
C THR A 519 37.37 23.16 -5.87
N ARG A 520 36.23 22.47 -6.04
CA ARG A 520 36.14 21.21 -6.81
C ARG A 520 35.02 21.25 -7.85
N TYR A 521 35.25 20.66 -9.02
CA TYR A 521 34.34 20.71 -10.16
C TYR A 521 34.17 19.34 -10.81
N CYS A 522 32.96 19.04 -11.30
CA CYS A 522 32.71 17.83 -12.09
C CYS A 522 33.52 17.83 -13.40
N ASN A 523 33.58 18.99 -14.08
CA ASN A 523 34.23 19.16 -15.37
C ASN A 523 34.60 20.64 -15.62
N SER A 524 35.21 20.91 -16.78
CA SER A 524 35.60 22.26 -17.23
C SER A 524 34.44 23.23 -17.37
N ASP A 525 33.24 22.72 -17.68
CA ASP A 525 32.06 23.55 -17.91
C ASP A 525 31.52 24.10 -16.58
N CYS A 526 31.44 23.23 -15.56
CA CYS A 526 31.14 23.62 -14.18
C CYS A 526 32.15 24.65 -13.66
N GLN A 527 33.44 24.43 -13.93
CA GLN A 527 34.48 25.38 -13.57
C GLN A 527 34.26 26.73 -14.26
N SER A 528 34.04 26.75 -15.58
CA SER A 528 33.86 27.98 -16.36
C SER A 528 32.63 28.76 -15.94
N ARG A 529 31.53 28.06 -15.64
CA ARG A 529 30.28 28.65 -15.15
C ARG A 529 30.46 29.30 -13.77
N TYR A 530 31.11 28.61 -12.84
CA TYR A 530 31.33 29.13 -11.48
C TYR A 530 32.54 30.08 -11.37
N TRP A 531 33.41 30.12 -12.37
CA TRP A 531 34.62 30.94 -12.36
C TRP A 531 34.35 32.42 -12.11
N LYS A 532 33.23 32.95 -12.62
CA LYS A 532 32.81 34.35 -12.40
C LYS A 532 32.69 34.71 -10.92
N VAL A 533 32.29 33.75 -10.09
CA VAL A 533 32.15 33.89 -8.63
C VAL A 533 33.45 33.48 -7.93
N HIS A 534 33.97 32.31 -8.29
CA HIS A 534 35.14 31.72 -7.63
C HIS A 534 36.44 32.53 -7.80
N ARG A 535 36.64 33.19 -8.94
CA ARG A 535 37.91 33.88 -9.27
C ARG A 535 38.34 34.89 -8.20
N ASN A 536 37.38 35.57 -7.56
CA ASN A 536 37.66 36.59 -6.55
C ASN A 536 38.13 35.97 -5.22
N ALA A 537 37.79 34.70 -4.96
CA ALA A 537 38.18 33.94 -3.77
C ALA A 537 39.35 32.97 -4.03
N CYS A 538 39.77 32.81 -5.29
CA CYS A 538 40.80 31.87 -5.70
C CYS A 538 42.19 32.39 -5.33
N LYS A 539 42.74 31.93 -4.20
CA LYS A 539 44.13 32.18 -3.79
C LYS A 539 44.99 30.96 -4.08
N PRO A 540 46.27 31.11 -4.52
CA PRO A 540 47.18 29.99 -4.70
C PRO A 540 47.16 29.08 -3.46
N GLY A 541 47.03 27.77 -3.68
CA GLY A 541 47.17 26.79 -2.61
C GLY A 541 48.58 26.85 -2.01
N PRO A 542 48.76 26.48 -0.72
CA PRO A 542 50.09 26.34 -0.12
C PRO A 542 50.96 25.32 -0.86
#